data_AF-A0A661TIL0-F1
#
_entry.id   AF-A0A661TIL0-F1
#
_cell.length_a   1.000
_cell.length_b   1.000
_cell.length_c   1.000
_cell.angle_alpha   90.00
_cell.angle_beta   90.00
_cell.angle_gamma   90.00
#
_symmetry.space_group_name_H-M   'P 1'
#
loop_
_entity.id
_entity.type
_entity.pdbx_description
1 polymer ?
#
loop_
_entity_poly.entity_id
_entity_poly.type
_entity_poly.pdbx_seq_one_letter_code
_entity_poly.pdbx_strand_id
1 'polypeptide(L)' 'MDSVVAHIAKTPLFRGLPASQLEKLAAIAQVKKVRRGELVFSDGQEADGFYIVAEGR' A
#
# COMPACT_ATOMS: atom_id res chain seq x y z
N MET A 1 0.89 -16.18 -1.04
CA MET A 1 1.33 -14.78 -1.20
C MET A 1 0.13 -14.04 -1.76
N ASP A 2 -0.45 -13.16 -0.97
CA ASP A 2 -1.65 -12.42 -1.39
C ASP A 2 -1.28 -11.46 -2.53
N SER A 3 -2.21 -11.22 -3.45
CA SER A 3 -1.99 -10.26 -4.54
C SER A 3 -2.02 -8.82 -4.01
N VAL A 4 -1.39 -7.89 -4.73
CA VAL A 4 -1.46 -6.44 -4.42
C VAL A 4 -2.93 -5.98 -4.29
N VAL A 5 -3.81 -6.47 -5.17
CA VAL A 5 -5.26 -6.21 -5.12
C VAL A 5 -5.86 -6.65 -3.78
N ALA A 6 -5.49 -7.83 -3.27
CA ALA A 6 -5.99 -8.34 -1.99
C ALA A 6 -5.55 -7.47 -0.79
N HIS A 7 -4.33 -6.94 -0.80
CA HIS A 7 -3.87 -6.02 0.24
C HIS A 7 -4.62 -4.68 0.21
N ILE A 8 -4.84 -4.13 -0.98
CA ILE A 8 -5.62 -2.89 -1.16
C ILE A 8 -7.06 -3.10 -0.69
N ALA A 9 -7.71 -4.21 -1.09
CA ALA A 9 -9.08 -4.53 -0.71
C ALA A 9 -9.31 -4.66 0.80
N LYS A 10 -8.29 -5.11 1.54
CA LYS A 10 -8.32 -5.24 3.02
C LYS A 10 -8.10 -3.91 3.73
N THR A 11 -7.61 -2.89 3.05
CA THR A 11 -7.32 -1.58 3.65
C THR A 11 -8.62 -0.79 3.84
N PRO A 12 -8.95 -0.35 5.08
CA PRO A 12 -10.23 0.32 5.35
C PRO A 12 -10.52 1.55 4.48
N LEU A 13 -9.47 2.27 4.07
CA LEU A 13 -9.57 3.45 3.20
C LEU A 13 -10.24 3.15 1.84
N PHE A 14 -10.09 1.92 1.33
CA PHE A 14 -10.60 1.51 0.02
C PHE A 14 -11.84 0.63 0.11
N ARG A 15 -12.48 0.54 1.29
CA ARG A 15 -13.70 -0.24 1.48
C ARG A 15 -14.82 0.33 0.59
N GLY A 16 -15.49 -0.56 -0.14
CA GLY A 16 -16.63 -0.22 -0.99
C GLY A 16 -16.27 0.09 -2.45
N LEU A 17 -14.97 0.11 -2.80
CA LEU A 17 -14.57 0.19 -4.20
C LEU A 17 -14.90 -1.12 -4.95
N PRO A 18 -15.47 -1.06 -6.16
CA PRO A 18 -15.61 -2.22 -7.02
C PRO A 18 -14.26 -2.85 -7.39
N ALA A 19 -14.27 -4.14 -7.72
CA ALA A 19 -13.06 -4.88 -8.09
C ALA A 19 -12.25 -4.19 -9.20
N SER A 20 -12.91 -3.65 -10.22
CA SER A 20 -12.24 -2.94 -11.33
C SER A 20 -11.52 -1.65 -10.90
N GLN A 21 -11.96 -0.99 -9.82
CA GLN A 21 -11.25 0.16 -9.27
C GLN A 21 -10.06 -0.26 -8.39
N LEU A 22 -10.20 -1.37 -7.66
CA LEU A 22 -9.10 -1.96 -6.90
C LEU A 22 -7.97 -2.44 -7.83
N GLU A 23 -8.31 -3.01 -8.99
CA GLU A 23 -7.34 -3.38 -10.03
C GLU A 23 -6.61 -2.17 -10.59
N LYS A 24 -7.31 -1.05 -10.83
CA LYS A 24 -6.67 0.21 -11.27
C LYS A 24 -5.70 0.76 -10.23
N LEU A 25 -6.04 0.68 -8.94
CA LEU A 25 -5.12 1.06 -7.87
C LEU A 25 -3.91 0.13 -7.81
N ALA A 26 -4.12 -1.18 -7.94
CA ALA A 26 -3.03 -2.15 -7.96
C ALA A 26 -2.08 -1.95 -9.14
N ALA A 27 -2.59 -1.50 -10.30
CA ALA A 27 -1.79 -1.23 -11.49
C ALA A 27 -0.81 -0.06 -11.33
N ILE A 28 -1.08 0.88 -10.42
CA ILE A 28 -0.20 2.02 -10.12
C ILE A 28 0.58 1.86 -8.81
N ALA A 29 0.29 0.81 -8.02
CA ALA A 29 0.96 0.54 -6.76
C ALA A 29 2.36 -0.03 -6.99
N GLN A 30 3.33 0.41 -6.19
CA GLN A 30 4.71 -0.06 -6.26
C GLN A 30 5.07 -0.87 -5.01
N VAL A 31 5.69 -2.04 -5.21
CA VAL A 31 6.17 -2.87 -4.09
C VAL A 31 7.48 -2.29 -3.56
N LYS A 32 7.45 -1.80 -2.32
CA LYS A 32 8.62 -1.32 -1.60
C LYS A 32 9.01 -2.33 -0.52
N LYS A 33 10.21 -2.90 -0.63
CA LYS A 33 10.80 -3.74 0.43
C LYS A 33 11.57 -2.86 1.39
N VAL A 34 11.33 -3.03 2.69
CA VAL A 34 12.02 -2.30 3.75
C VAL A 34 12.65 -3.28 4.72
N ARG A 35 13.84 -2.96 5.24
CA ARG A 35 14.51 -3.79 6.25
C ARG A 35 14.09 -3.39 7.65
N ARG A 36 14.28 -4.29 8.61
CA ARG A 36 14.07 -3.97 10.03
C ARG A 36 14.97 -2.79 10.44
N GLY A 37 14.36 -1.77 11.02
CA GLY A 37 15.05 -0.54 11.44
C GLY A 37 15.26 0.48 10.31
N GLU A 38 14.82 0.19 9.08
CA GLU A 38 14.84 1.15 7.98
C GLU A 38 13.69 2.16 8.14
N LEU A 39 14.00 3.45 7.96
CA LEU A 39 13.02 4.53 8.04
C LEU A 39 12.17 4.54 6.75
N VAL A 40 10.84 4.47 6.90
CA VAL A 40 9.92 4.45 5.73
C VAL A 40 9.61 5.87 5.23
N PHE A 41 9.34 6.79 6.16
CA PHE A 41 9.16 8.23 5.95
C PHE A 41 9.38 8.95 7.30
N SER A 42 9.67 10.26 7.29
CA SER A 42 9.82 11.07 8.50
C SER A 42 8.89 12.26 8.56
N ASP A 43 8.67 12.77 9.78
CA ASP A 43 7.99 14.04 10.00
C ASP A 43 8.70 15.20 9.28
N GLY A 44 7.93 16.14 8.75
CA GLY A 44 8.42 17.27 7.95
C GLY A 44 8.96 16.92 6.57
N GLN A 45 9.05 15.63 6.19
CA GLN A 45 9.40 15.22 4.83
C GLN A 45 8.21 15.44 3.89
N GLU A 46 8.47 15.92 2.68
CA GLU A 46 7.45 15.99 1.63
C GLU A 46 6.88 14.59 1.35
N ALA A 47 5.55 14.48 1.36
CA ALA A 47 4.87 13.22 1.12
C ALA A 47 4.98 12.82 -0.36
N ASP A 48 5.56 11.65 -0.62
CA ASP A 48 5.70 11.09 -1.96
C ASP A 48 4.56 10.12 -2.33
N GLY A 49 3.72 9.75 -1.36
CA GLY A 49 2.56 8.90 -1.60
C GLY A 49 1.97 8.27 -0.35
N PHE A 50 1.07 7.33 -0.59
CA PHE A 50 0.40 6.53 0.43
C PHE A 50 0.97 5.11 0.46
N TYR A 51 1.21 4.60 1.68
CA TYR A 51 1.80 3.29 1.90
C TYR A 51 0.81 2.34 2.58
N ILE A 52 0.78 1.09 2.12
CA ILE A 52 0.01 0.00 2.73
C ILE A 52 1.01 -1.05 3.19
N VAL A 53 0.92 -1.46 4.46
CA VAL A 53 1.73 -2.56 4.97
C VAL A 53 1.16 -3.88 4.44
N ALA A 54 1.85 -4.48 3.48
CA ALA A 54 1.48 -5.79 2.96
C ALA A 54 1.87 -6.92 3.94
N GLU A 55 3.09 -6.85 4.48
CA GLU A 55 3.66 -7.82 5.42
C GLU A 55 4.61 -7.10 6.39
N GLY A 56 4.74 -7.62 7.62
CA GLY A 56 5.61 -7.06 8.66
C GLY A 56 4.88 -6.19 9.70
N ARG A 57 5.66 -5.57 10.61
CA ARG A 57 5.19 -4.68 11.68
C ARG A 57 6.21 -3.57 11.93
#